data_AF-A0A1I3ESE1-F1
#
_entry.id   AF-A0A1I3ESE1-F1
#
_cell.length_a   1.000
_cell.length_b   1.000
_cell.length_c   1.000
_cell.angle_alpha   90.00
_cell.angle_beta   90.00
_cell.angle_gamma   90.00
#
_symmetry.space_group_name_H-M   'P 1'
#
loop_
_entity.id
_entity.type
_entity.pdbx_description
1 polymer ?
#
loop_
_entity_poly.entity_id
_entity_poly.type
_entity_poly.pdbx_seq_one_letter_code
_entity_poly.pdbx_strand_id
1 'polypeptide(L)'
;MIMAQPEDMGLRAGPSGFNRVFVISLILVTAIGTWGLIDPEGMTRTALGFTNYLLQSVSWYWLLLGTGFVVLSGYMAFGPYGSIRLGRDDEEPEFSTGSWLAMLFIGGMGAGLLFWGAAEPLYHFKDPPVGAGGTPDAARHALVITNLHWGLHAWSIYGVCGLVIAYFTFRRGGSSMISTPIRVLFSERAGKPIGDLADILGVLAVVFGLAGSLAMGTLQVRSGLGEVFGTAQTHTVSMLIVAALFVCYMISATTGVDKGIKILSNVNVALAFMIMVVVIVAGPTQFIFETFTDSLGQYFAALPAMAFHMLPFEGLQGWTSAWTLTYLIWWLAWGPFVGIFIARISRGRTIREYCIGVILVPTVFSVFWFATFGGAGIYIELFGGAGWPSWCSRT
;
A
#
# COMPACT_ATOMS: atom_id res chain seq x y z
N MET A 1 -32.78 -3.70 -28.93
CA MET A 1 -33.35 -4.70 -28.01
C MET A 1 -33.42 -4.02 -26.65
N ILE A 2 -34.63 -3.98 -26.09
CA ILE A 2 -35.13 -2.95 -25.18
C ILE A 2 -34.43 -3.00 -23.81
N MET A 3 -34.04 -1.82 -23.32
CA MET A 3 -33.58 -1.56 -21.95
C MET A 3 -34.61 -2.08 -20.94
N ALA A 4 -34.15 -2.90 -19.99
CA ALA A 4 -34.82 -3.02 -18.70
C ALA A 4 -34.30 -1.89 -17.81
N GLN A 5 -35.20 -1.12 -17.19
CA GLN A 5 -34.82 -0.08 -16.25
C GLN A 5 -34.19 -0.72 -14.99
N PRO A 6 -33.42 0.02 -14.17
CA PRO A 6 -32.86 -0.52 -12.93
C PRO A 6 -33.91 -1.12 -11.97
N GLU A 7 -35.18 -0.74 -12.12
CA GLU A 7 -36.31 -1.27 -11.36
C GLU A 7 -36.68 -2.72 -11.74
N ASP A 8 -36.34 -3.17 -12.97
CA ASP A 8 -36.68 -4.52 -13.48
C ASP A 8 -35.72 -5.62 -12.98
N MET A 9 -34.66 -5.27 -12.25
CA MET A 9 -33.67 -6.22 -11.71
C MET A 9 -33.87 -6.59 -10.24
N GLY A 10 -35.08 -6.44 -9.69
CA GLY A 10 -35.44 -7.10 -8.42
C GLY A 10 -34.52 -6.80 -7.24
N LEU A 11 -33.75 -5.70 -7.26
CA LEU A 11 -32.99 -5.23 -6.12
C LEU A 11 -33.93 -4.48 -5.18
N ARG A 12 -34.86 -5.23 -4.59
CA ARG A 12 -35.50 -4.81 -3.35
C ARG A 12 -34.38 -4.56 -2.35
N ALA A 13 -34.31 -3.36 -1.79
CA ALA A 13 -33.66 -3.17 -0.50
C ALA A 13 -34.29 -4.20 0.45
N GLY A 14 -33.55 -5.30 0.69
CA GLY A 14 -34.01 -6.37 1.56
C GLY A 14 -34.29 -5.80 2.96
N PRO A 15 -35.15 -6.48 3.74
CA PRO A 15 -35.51 -6.01 5.08
C PRO A 15 -34.24 -5.77 5.90
N SER A 16 -34.32 -4.82 6.83
CA SER A 16 -33.31 -4.40 7.82
C SER A 16 -32.93 -5.51 8.81
N GLY A 17 -32.63 -6.70 8.31
CA GLY A 17 -32.01 -7.79 9.05
C GLY A 17 -30.51 -7.58 9.07
N PHE A 18 -29.87 -8.00 10.16
CA PHE A 18 -28.42 -7.93 10.31
C PHE A 18 -27.71 -8.57 9.12
N ASN A 19 -26.87 -7.79 8.42
CA ASN A 19 -26.05 -8.28 7.32
C ASN A 19 -25.15 -9.41 7.84
N ARG A 20 -25.28 -10.62 7.26
CA ARG A 20 -24.52 -11.81 7.68
C ARG A 20 -23.00 -11.57 7.62
N VAL A 21 -22.51 -10.90 6.58
CA VAL A 21 -21.09 -10.54 6.43
C VAL A 21 -20.67 -9.64 7.60
N PHE A 22 -21.48 -8.63 7.95
CA PHE A 22 -21.21 -7.73 9.07
C PHE A 22 -21.13 -8.49 10.39
N VAL A 23 -22.13 -9.32 10.72
CA VAL A 23 -22.16 -10.04 12.01
C VAL A 23 -20.99 -11.00 12.14
N ILE A 24 -20.70 -11.80 11.11
CA ILE A 24 -19.58 -12.75 11.16
C ILE A 24 -18.25 -11.99 11.28
N SER A 25 -18.07 -10.93 10.49
CA SER A 25 -16.84 -10.12 10.56
C SER A 25 -16.67 -9.48 11.94
N LEU A 26 -17.73 -8.94 12.52
CA LEU A 26 -17.71 -8.33 13.86
C LEU A 26 -17.32 -9.35 14.93
N ILE A 27 -17.89 -10.56 14.89
CA ILE A 27 -17.55 -11.64 15.82
C ILE A 27 -16.07 -12.01 15.69
N LEU A 28 -15.57 -12.20 14.47
CA LEU A 28 -14.16 -12.57 14.23
C LEU A 28 -13.19 -11.47 14.67
N VAL A 29 -13.45 -10.22 14.30
CA VAL A 29 -12.64 -9.06 14.72
C VAL A 29 -12.63 -8.93 16.25
N THR A 30 -13.80 -9.04 16.88
CA THR A 30 -13.91 -8.92 18.34
C THR A 30 -13.20 -10.07 19.05
N ALA A 31 -13.32 -11.30 18.54
CA ALA A 31 -12.65 -12.47 19.11
C ALA A 31 -11.12 -12.33 19.04
N ILE A 32 -10.57 -11.99 17.87
CA ILE A 32 -9.13 -11.81 17.68
C ILE A 32 -8.62 -10.61 18.49
N GLY A 33 -9.36 -9.49 18.49
CA GLY A 33 -9.00 -8.32 19.28
C GLY A 33 -9.02 -8.61 20.78
N THR A 34 -10.00 -9.35 21.27
CA THR A 34 -10.10 -9.77 22.68
C THR A 34 -8.97 -10.73 23.05
N TRP A 35 -8.59 -11.65 22.16
CA TRP A 35 -7.42 -12.51 22.38
C TRP A 35 -6.14 -11.67 22.55
N GLY A 36 -5.94 -10.66 21.71
CA GLY A 36 -4.80 -9.75 21.84
C GLY A 36 -4.78 -8.91 23.12
N LEU A 37 -5.94 -8.69 23.76
CA LEU A 37 -6.03 -8.01 25.04
C LEU A 37 -5.75 -8.93 26.24
N ILE A 38 -6.18 -10.20 26.16
CA ILE A 38 -6.06 -11.17 27.26
C ILE A 38 -4.69 -11.85 27.26
N ASP A 39 -4.20 -12.25 26.09
CA ASP A 39 -2.94 -12.98 25.92
C ASP A 39 -2.19 -12.47 24.68
N PRO A 40 -1.60 -11.25 24.76
CA PRO A 40 -0.87 -10.65 23.64
C PRO A 40 0.33 -11.50 23.20
N GLU A 41 1.03 -12.15 24.13
CA GLU A 41 2.20 -12.97 23.82
C GLU A 41 1.82 -14.25 23.08
N GLY A 42 0.80 -14.97 23.53
CA GLY A 42 0.32 -16.17 22.87
C GLY A 42 -0.30 -15.86 21.51
N MET A 43 -1.05 -14.76 21.38
CA MET A 43 -1.56 -14.29 20.08
C MET A 43 -0.40 -13.99 19.12
N THR A 44 0.59 -13.22 19.56
CA THR A 44 1.75 -12.84 18.74
C THR A 44 2.53 -14.07 18.30
N ARG A 45 2.83 -14.99 19.24
CA ARG A 45 3.56 -16.22 18.94
C ARG A 45 2.82 -17.09 17.92
N THR A 46 1.51 -17.24 18.08
CA THR A 46 0.69 -18.07 17.19
C THR A 46 0.58 -17.45 15.81
N ALA A 47 0.26 -16.16 15.73
CA ALA A 47 0.11 -15.45 14.47
C ALA A 47 1.44 -15.40 13.69
N LEU A 48 2.55 -15.06 14.34
CA LEU A 48 3.87 -15.06 13.71
C LEU A 48 4.32 -16.46 13.32
N GLY A 49 4.08 -17.47 14.16
CA GLY A 49 4.40 -18.87 13.84
C GLY A 49 3.68 -19.34 12.58
N PHE A 50 2.39 -19.06 12.47
CA PHE A 50 1.60 -19.40 11.29
C PHE A 50 2.03 -18.63 10.04
N THR A 51 2.26 -17.32 10.16
CA THR A 51 2.76 -16.48 9.05
C THR A 51 4.12 -16.97 8.57
N ASN A 52 5.07 -17.21 9.46
CA ASN A 52 6.40 -17.70 9.10
C ASN A 52 6.35 -19.08 8.45
N TYR A 53 5.50 -19.98 8.97
CA TYR A 53 5.28 -21.28 8.36
C TYR A 53 4.79 -21.17 6.91
N LEU A 54 3.77 -20.33 6.65
CA LEU A 54 3.25 -20.13 5.29
C LEU A 54 4.26 -19.44 4.37
N LEU A 55 4.96 -18.42 4.86
CA LEU A 55 5.93 -17.66 4.08
C LEU A 55 7.17 -18.48 3.74
N GLN A 56 7.58 -19.40 4.61
CA GLN A 56 8.72 -20.27 4.35
C GLN A 56 8.32 -21.50 3.50
N SER A 57 7.19 -22.15 3.79
CA SER A 57 6.82 -23.41 3.13
C SER A 57 6.57 -23.27 1.63
N VAL A 58 6.02 -22.14 1.19
CA VAL A 58 5.68 -21.85 -0.22
C VAL A 58 6.18 -20.48 -0.65
N SER A 59 7.40 -20.13 -0.21
CA SER A 59 8.04 -18.83 -0.46
C SER A 59 8.09 -18.44 -1.94
N TRP A 60 8.44 -19.39 -2.80
CA TRP A 60 8.49 -19.25 -4.25
C TRP A 60 7.13 -18.87 -4.86
N TYR A 61 6.03 -19.43 -4.34
CA TYR A 61 4.68 -19.19 -4.85
C TYR A 61 4.27 -17.74 -4.62
N TRP A 62 4.56 -17.19 -3.44
CA TRP A 62 4.24 -15.81 -3.10
C TRP A 62 4.98 -14.81 -3.98
N LEU A 63 6.27 -15.04 -4.23
CA LEU A 63 7.05 -14.21 -5.15
C LEU A 63 6.52 -14.29 -6.58
N LEU A 64 6.29 -15.51 -7.09
CA LEU A 64 5.73 -15.71 -8.44
C LEU A 64 4.35 -15.09 -8.59
N LEU A 65 3.52 -15.12 -7.54
CA LEU A 65 2.20 -14.49 -7.55
C LEU A 65 2.34 -12.96 -7.72
N GLY A 66 3.21 -12.33 -6.92
CA GLY A 66 3.51 -10.89 -7.03
C GLY A 66 4.03 -10.52 -8.43
N THR A 67 5.00 -11.28 -8.94
CA THR A 67 5.53 -11.10 -10.30
C THR A 67 4.47 -11.34 -11.37
N GLY A 68 3.57 -12.30 -11.17
CA GLY A 68 2.42 -12.56 -12.03
C GLY A 68 1.50 -11.36 -12.14
N PHE A 69 1.27 -10.61 -11.06
CA PHE A 69 0.51 -9.36 -11.12
C PHE A 69 1.19 -8.29 -11.98
N VAL A 70 2.52 -8.18 -11.92
CA VAL A 70 3.30 -7.26 -12.78
C VAL A 70 3.16 -7.65 -14.26
N VAL A 71 3.37 -8.92 -14.57
CA VAL A 71 3.25 -9.45 -15.95
C VAL A 71 1.83 -9.28 -16.48
N LEU A 72 0.82 -9.62 -15.68
CA LEU A 72 -0.59 -9.44 -16.05
C LEU A 72 -0.92 -7.98 -16.30
N SER A 73 -0.45 -7.08 -15.45
CA SER A 73 -0.66 -5.64 -15.64
C SER A 73 -0.02 -5.13 -16.94
N GLY A 74 1.20 -5.57 -17.24
CA GLY A 74 1.86 -5.27 -18.52
C GLY A 74 1.07 -5.80 -19.72
N TYR A 75 0.59 -7.04 -19.63
CA TYR A 75 -0.25 -7.63 -20.67
C TYR A 75 -1.57 -6.88 -20.86
N MET A 76 -2.22 -6.43 -19.78
CA MET A 76 -3.44 -5.63 -19.87
C MET A 76 -3.19 -4.23 -20.45
N ALA A 77 -2.03 -3.62 -20.15
CA ALA A 77 -1.68 -2.29 -20.67
C ALA A 77 -1.31 -2.30 -22.16
N PHE A 78 -0.45 -3.24 -22.57
CA PHE A 78 0.15 -3.27 -23.91
C PHE A 78 -0.50 -4.29 -24.84
N GLY A 79 -1.32 -5.20 -24.32
CA GLY A 79 -2.02 -6.22 -25.09
C GLY A 79 -3.33 -5.74 -25.75
N PRO A 80 -4.12 -6.68 -26.30
CA PRO A 80 -5.31 -6.36 -27.09
C PRO A 80 -6.45 -5.74 -26.27
N TYR A 81 -6.45 -5.94 -24.95
CA TYR A 81 -7.49 -5.44 -24.05
C TYR A 81 -7.28 -3.98 -23.61
N GLY A 82 -6.12 -3.39 -23.90
CA GLY A 82 -5.77 -2.05 -23.42
C GLY A 82 -6.71 -0.94 -23.89
N SER A 83 -7.41 -1.11 -25.01
CA SER A 83 -8.37 -0.13 -25.54
C SER A 83 -9.77 -0.24 -24.93
N ILE A 84 -10.06 -1.27 -24.12
CA ILE A 84 -11.37 -1.42 -23.47
C ILE A 84 -11.54 -0.29 -22.45
N ARG A 85 -12.71 0.35 -22.44
CA ARG A 85 -13.07 1.35 -21.43
C ARG A 85 -13.66 0.71 -20.17
N LEU A 86 -13.29 1.23 -19.01
CA LEU A 86 -13.86 0.92 -17.70
C LEU A 86 -15.19 1.64 -17.50
N GLY A 87 -16.18 1.24 -18.30
CA GLY A 87 -17.47 1.90 -18.45
C GLY A 87 -18.08 1.56 -19.80
N ARG A 88 -19.00 2.37 -20.29
CA ARG A 88 -19.55 2.24 -21.66
C ARG A 88 -18.50 2.66 -22.70
N ASP A 89 -18.73 2.29 -23.97
CA ASP A 89 -17.78 2.57 -25.06
C ASP A 89 -17.61 4.08 -25.33
N ASP A 90 -18.63 4.87 -25.01
CA ASP A 90 -18.70 6.33 -25.15
C ASP A 90 -18.51 7.07 -23.82
N GLU A 91 -18.25 6.36 -22.72
CA GLU A 91 -18.12 6.97 -21.40
C GLU A 91 -16.78 7.69 -21.25
N GLU A 92 -16.86 8.99 -20.99
CA GLU A 92 -15.70 9.83 -20.71
C GLU A 92 -15.22 9.68 -19.26
N PRO A 93 -13.92 9.94 -18.96
CA PRO A 93 -13.41 9.91 -17.60
C PRO A 93 -14.14 10.90 -16.69
N GLU A 94 -14.59 10.41 -15.52
CA GLU A 94 -15.29 11.24 -14.53
C GLU A 94 -14.40 12.35 -13.95
N PHE A 95 -13.10 12.07 -13.86
CA PHE A 95 -12.10 13.01 -13.34
C PHE A 95 -11.06 13.32 -14.42
N SER A 96 -10.63 14.60 -14.47
CA SER A 96 -9.51 15.02 -15.32
C SER A 96 -8.23 14.24 -14.95
N THR A 97 -7.31 14.08 -15.90
CA THR A 97 -6.11 13.25 -15.69
C THR A 97 -5.26 13.75 -14.51
N GLY A 98 -5.10 15.07 -14.37
CA GLY A 98 -4.39 15.65 -13.23
C GLY A 98 -5.09 15.37 -11.89
N SER A 99 -6.41 15.52 -11.84
CA SER A 99 -7.18 15.24 -10.61
C SER A 99 -7.15 13.75 -10.26
N TRP A 100 -7.19 12.86 -11.25
CA TRP A 100 -7.13 11.42 -11.06
C TRP A 100 -5.77 10.98 -10.50
N LEU A 101 -4.67 11.44 -11.09
CA LEU A 101 -3.32 11.16 -10.58
C LEU A 101 -3.12 11.73 -9.18
N ALA A 102 -3.60 12.95 -8.92
CA ALA A 102 -3.57 13.53 -7.57
C ALA A 102 -4.31 12.64 -6.57
N MET A 103 -5.53 12.16 -6.90
CA MET A 103 -6.29 11.27 -6.02
C MET A 103 -5.62 9.91 -5.80
N LEU A 104 -4.88 9.37 -6.78
CA LEU A 104 -4.07 8.16 -6.58
C LEU A 104 -2.99 8.39 -5.52
N PHE A 105 -2.35 9.57 -5.52
CA PHE A 105 -1.42 9.96 -4.46
C PHE A 105 -2.11 10.06 -3.10
N ILE A 106 -3.30 10.69 -3.05
CA ILE A 106 -4.06 10.85 -1.82
C ILE A 106 -4.47 9.50 -1.20
N GLY A 107 -4.98 8.58 -2.02
CA GLY A 107 -5.57 7.33 -1.52
C GLY A 107 -4.61 6.16 -1.44
N GLY A 108 -3.49 6.18 -2.17
CA GLY A 108 -2.52 5.08 -2.20
C GLY A 108 -1.31 5.27 -1.28
N MET A 109 -1.00 6.50 -0.86
CA MET A 109 0.19 6.79 -0.04
C MET A 109 -0.17 6.88 1.44
N GLY A 110 0.11 5.80 2.18
CA GLY A 110 -0.14 5.71 3.61
C GLY A 110 1.04 6.16 4.49
N ALA A 111 0.83 6.09 5.81
CA ALA A 111 1.87 6.31 6.83
C ALA A 111 3.12 5.42 6.64
N GLY A 112 2.97 4.29 5.93
CA GLY A 112 4.09 3.41 5.59
C GLY A 112 5.22 4.11 4.85
N LEU A 113 4.95 5.01 3.90
CA LEU A 113 5.99 5.75 3.18
C LEU A 113 6.77 6.71 4.10
N LEU A 114 6.09 7.34 5.07
CA LEU A 114 6.77 8.19 6.05
C LEU A 114 7.60 7.36 7.03
N PHE A 115 7.11 6.19 7.44
CA PHE A 115 7.83 5.32 8.39
C PHE A 115 9.05 4.66 7.72
N TRP A 116 8.82 3.97 6.59
CA TRP A 116 9.85 3.20 5.89
C TRP A 116 10.71 4.03 4.94
N GLY A 117 10.28 5.25 4.59
CA GLY A 117 10.93 6.15 3.64
C GLY A 117 12.43 6.35 3.89
N ALA A 118 12.81 6.51 5.15
CA ALA A 118 14.21 6.53 5.56
C ALA A 118 14.66 5.19 6.15
N ALA A 119 13.79 4.53 6.92
CA ALA A 119 14.18 3.38 7.74
C ALA A 119 14.60 2.15 6.92
N GLU A 120 13.90 1.84 5.82
CA GLU A 120 14.20 0.63 5.05
C GLU A 120 15.51 0.73 4.25
N PRO A 121 15.76 1.79 3.46
CA PRO A 121 17.04 1.96 2.79
C PRO A 121 18.22 1.98 3.76
N LEU A 122 18.08 2.65 4.91
CA LEU A 122 19.12 2.67 5.94
C LEU A 122 19.35 1.29 6.56
N TYR A 123 18.28 0.51 6.80
CA TYR A 123 18.41 -0.85 7.29
C TYR A 123 19.20 -1.71 6.29
N HIS A 124 18.79 -1.73 5.02
CA HIS A 124 19.46 -2.54 4.00
C HIS A 124 20.86 -2.04 3.66
N PHE A 125 21.14 -0.76 3.84
CA PHE A 125 22.48 -0.21 3.71
C PHE A 125 23.42 -0.73 4.79
N LYS A 126 22.94 -0.80 6.04
CA LYS A 126 23.73 -1.26 7.20
C LYS A 126 23.84 -2.77 7.28
N ASP A 127 22.75 -3.48 7.00
CA ASP A 127 22.60 -4.93 7.11
C ASP A 127 21.98 -5.49 5.81
N PRO A 128 22.75 -5.48 4.70
CA PRO A 128 22.27 -6.02 3.43
C PRO A 128 22.11 -7.54 3.52
N PRO A 129 21.17 -8.14 2.75
CA PRO A 129 21.04 -9.60 2.72
C PRO A 129 22.32 -10.30 2.28
N VAL A 130 23.06 -9.69 1.34
CA VAL A 130 24.29 -10.25 0.78
C VAL A 130 25.34 -9.15 0.70
N GLY A 131 26.57 -9.48 1.07
CA GLY A 131 27.71 -8.58 1.03
C GLY A 131 27.92 -7.76 2.31
N ALA A 132 28.85 -6.82 2.26
CA ALA A 132 29.19 -5.98 3.40
C ALA A 132 28.34 -4.69 3.40
N GLY A 133 27.72 -4.40 4.54
CA GLY A 133 27.02 -3.13 4.76
C GLY A 133 27.96 -1.93 4.87
N GLY A 134 27.40 -0.73 4.79
CA GLY A 134 28.15 0.52 4.95
C GLY A 134 28.97 0.93 3.71
N THR A 135 28.83 0.23 2.59
CA THR A 135 29.60 0.48 1.36
C THR A 135 28.77 1.20 0.30
N PRO A 136 29.38 1.87 -0.68
CA PRO A 136 28.64 2.45 -1.81
C PRO A 136 27.80 1.43 -2.59
N ASP A 137 28.25 0.18 -2.69
CA ASP A 137 27.47 -0.88 -3.34
C ASP A 137 26.29 -1.33 -2.48
N ALA A 138 26.46 -1.40 -1.15
CA ALA A 138 25.34 -1.63 -0.24
C ALA A 138 24.28 -0.52 -0.34
N ALA A 139 24.69 0.74 -0.53
CA ALA A 139 23.76 1.87 -0.70
C ALA A 139 22.91 1.72 -1.97
N ARG A 140 23.53 1.35 -3.09
CA ARG A 140 22.85 1.07 -4.35
C ARG A 140 21.87 -0.09 -4.21
N HIS A 141 22.34 -1.21 -3.67
CA HIS A 141 21.51 -2.40 -3.45
C HIS A 141 20.35 -2.14 -2.51
N ALA A 142 20.57 -1.37 -1.43
CA ALA A 142 19.52 -1.02 -0.47
C ALA A 142 18.34 -0.32 -1.15
N LEU A 143 18.62 0.70 -1.97
CA LEU A 143 17.57 1.44 -2.68
C LEU A 143 16.88 0.56 -3.72
N VAL A 144 17.61 -0.30 -4.42
CA VAL A 144 17.03 -1.23 -5.41
C VAL A 144 16.09 -2.24 -4.73
N ILE A 145 16.47 -2.80 -3.58
CA ILE A 145 15.61 -3.68 -2.77
C ILE A 145 14.36 -2.93 -2.31
N THR A 146 14.52 -1.72 -1.78
CA THR A 146 13.38 -0.91 -1.35
C THR A 146 12.43 -0.57 -2.51
N ASN A 147 12.97 -0.24 -3.68
CA ASN A 147 12.17 0.00 -4.87
C ASN A 147 11.42 -1.24 -5.35
N LEU A 148 11.97 -2.45 -5.16
CA LEU A 148 11.22 -3.69 -5.41
C LEU A 148 10.00 -3.78 -4.49
N HIS A 149 10.17 -3.49 -3.20
CA HIS A 149 9.10 -3.60 -2.20
C HIS A 149 8.00 -2.56 -2.40
N TRP A 150 8.31 -1.35 -2.87
CA TRP A 150 7.37 -0.22 -2.95
C TRP A 150 7.04 0.24 -4.38
N GLY A 151 7.61 -0.41 -5.38
CA GLY A 151 7.46 -0.10 -6.80
C GLY A 151 6.44 -1.00 -7.51
N LEU A 152 6.83 -1.54 -8.66
CA LEU A 152 5.92 -2.19 -9.60
C LEU A 152 5.13 -3.35 -8.96
N HIS A 153 5.74 -4.16 -8.11
CA HIS A 153 5.07 -5.30 -7.48
C HIS A 153 3.90 -4.84 -6.60
N ALA A 154 4.12 -3.85 -5.73
CA ALA A 154 3.08 -3.29 -4.87
C ALA A 154 1.92 -2.70 -5.70
N TRP A 155 2.25 -1.84 -6.65
CA TRP A 155 1.24 -1.13 -7.42
C TRP A 155 0.54 -2.00 -8.46
N SER A 156 1.17 -3.07 -8.95
CA SER A 156 0.51 -4.04 -9.84
C SER A 156 -0.51 -4.88 -9.11
N ILE A 157 -0.27 -5.24 -7.84
CA ILE A 157 -1.28 -5.91 -7.01
C ILE A 157 -2.52 -5.03 -6.87
N TYR A 158 -2.32 -3.77 -6.45
CA TYR A 158 -3.42 -2.79 -6.35
C TYR A 158 -4.11 -2.53 -7.68
N GLY A 159 -3.31 -2.37 -8.74
CA GLY A 159 -3.76 -2.14 -10.10
C GLY A 159 -4.68 -3.25 -10.59
N VAL A 160 -4.29 -4.52 -10.44
CA VAL A 160 -5.12 -5.64 -10.87
C VAL A 160 -6.38 -5.78 -10.01
N CYS A 161 -6.28 -5.66 -8.69
CA CYS A 161 -7.45 -5.67 -7.81
C CYS A 161 -8.46 -4.58 -8.23
N GLY A 162 -8.00 -3.36 -8.43
CA GLY A 162 -8.83 -2.25 -8.89
C GLY A 162 -9.37 -2.45 -10.30
N LEU A 163 -8.60 -3.05 -11.20
CA LEU A 163 -9.02 -3.31 -12.58
C LEU A 163 -10.18 -4.30 -12.62
N VAL A 164 -10.06 -5.39 -11.85
CA VAL A 164 -11.11 -6.40 -11.72
C VAL A 164 -12.39 -5.75 -11.18
N ILE A 165 -12.29 -5.00 -10.08
CA ILE A 165 -13.47 -4.34 -9.49
C ILE A 165 -14.07 -3.32 -10.48
N ALA A 166 -13.26 -2.45 -11.08
CA ALA A 166 -13.71 -1.44 -12.02
C ALA A 166 -14.43 -2.06 -13.24
N TYR A 167 -13.86 -3.13 -13.80
CA TYR A 167 -14.46 -3.82 -14.94
C TYR A 167 -15.82 -4.43 -14.57
N PHE A 168 -15.89 -5.19 -13.47
CA PHE A 168 -17.14 -5.84 -13.09
C PHE A 168 -18.20 -4.87 -12.55
N THR A 169 -17.80 -3.74 -11.98
CA THR A 169 -18.74 -2.67 -11.58
C THR A 169 -19.20 -1.86 -12.78
N PHE A 170 -18.30 -1.22 -13.53
CA PHE A 170 -18.70 -0.22 -14.54
C PHE A 170 -19.02 -0.82 -15.89
N ARG A 171 -18.26 -1.81 -16.34
CA ARG A 171 -18.48 -2.45 -17.65
C ARG A 171 -19.57 -3.53 -17.58
N ARG A 172 -19.65 -4.27 -16.47
CA ARG A 172 -20.63 -5.36 -16.28
C ARG A 172 -21.84 -4.97 -15.43
N GLY A 173 -21.90 -3.73 -14.93
CA GLY A 173 -23.06 -3.20 -14.19
C GLY A 173 -23.27 -3.81 -12.80
N GLY A 174 -22.25 -4.43 -12.20
CA GLY A 174 -22.33 -5.00 -10.86
C GLY A 174 -22.14 -3.96 -9.76
N SER A 175 -22.34 -4.38 -8.50
CA SER A 175 -22.03 -3.53 -7.33
C SER A 175 -20.52 -3.38 -7.10
N SER A 176 -20.10 -2.36 -6.35
CA SER A 176 -18.69 -2.19 -5.95
C SER A 176 -18.33 -3.01 -4.71
N MET A 177 -18.44 -4.33 -4.80
CA MET A 177 -18.08 -5.27 -3.73
C MET A 177 -16.94 -6.20 -4.19
N ILE A 178 -16.17 -6.71 -3.24
CA ILE A 178 -15.10 -7.69 -3.51
C ILE A 178 -15.70 -8.97 -4.09
N SER A 179 -16.89 -9.35 -3.64
CA SER A 179 -17.62 -10.51 -4.16
C SER A 179 -18.21 -10.34 -5.56
N THR A 180 -18.30 -9.14 -6.11
CA THR A 180 -18.99 -8.88 -7.39
C THR A 180 -18.46 -9.74 -8.54
N PRO A 181 -17.15 -9.82 -8.81
CA PRO A 181 -16.63 -10.67 -9.88
C PRO A 181 -17.02 -12.14 -9.72
N ILE A 182 -16.99 -12.65 -8.48
CA ILE A 182 -17.32 -14.04 -8.13
C ILE A 182 -18.81 -14.30 -8.41
N ARG A 183 -19.69 -13.40 -7.96
CA ARG A 183 -21.14 -13.53 -8.14
C ARG A 183 -21.56 -13.40 -9.61
N VAL A 184 -20.80 -12.65 -10.42
CA VAL A 184 -21.08 -12.49 -11.87
C VAL A 184 -20.57 -13.69 -12.68
N LEU A 185 -19.45 -14.31 -12.28
CA LEU A 185 -18.84 -15.40 -13.03
C LEU A 185 -19.41 -16.79 -12.69
N PHE A 186 -19.80 -17.02 -11.43
CA PHE A 186 -20.25 -18.32 -10.96
C PHE A 186 -21.77 -18.35 -10.73
N SER A 187 -22.37 -19.55 -10.81
CA SER A 187 -23.80 -19.73 -10.54
C SER A 187 -24.15 -19.36 -9.09
N GLU A 188 -25.40 -19.00 -8.82
CA GLU A 188 -25.82 -18.54 -7.48
C GLU A 188 -25.44 -19.52 -6.35
N ARG A 189 -25.61 -20.83 -6.58
CA ARG A 189 -25.30 -21.89 -5.61
C ARG A 189 -23.81 -21.95 -5.26
N ALA A 190 -22.92 -21.74 -6.22
CA ALA A 190 -21.47 -21.81 -6.03
C ALA A 190 -20.87 -20.44 -5.67
N GLY A 191 -21.35 -19.37 -6.30
CA GLY A 191 -20.81 -18.02 -6.18
C GLY A 191 -21.22 -17.30 -4.90
N LYS A 192 -22.43 -17.55 -4.37
CA LYS A 192 -22.90 -16.86 -3.16
C LYS A 192 -22.06 -17.18 -1.92
N PRO A 193 -21.77 -18.45 -1.56
CA PRO A 193 -20.95 -18.76 -0.39
C PRO A 193 -19.52 -18.24 -0.49
N ILE A 194 -18.91 -18.37 -1.68
CA ILE A 194 -17.53 -17.90 -1.93
C ILE A 194 -17.49 -16.36 -1.93
N GLY A 195 -18.51 -15.71 -2.48
CA GLY A 195 -18.66 -14.27 -2.45
C GLY A 195 -18.81 -13.73 -1.02
N ASP A 196 -19.69 -14.33 -0.21
CA ASP A 196 -19.84 -13.94 1.21
C ASP A 196 -18.52 -14.12 1.97
N LEU A 197 -17.78 -15.21 1.72
CA LEU A 197 -16.45 -15.42 2.31
C LEU A 197 -15.44 -14.35 1.88
N ALA A 198 -15.41 -14.00 0.59
CA ALA A 198 -14.52 -12.96 0.06
C ALA A 198 -14.80 -11.59 0.68
N ASP A 199 -16.07 -11.24 0.87
CA ASP A 199 -16.46 -9.99 1.53
C ASP A 199 -16.05 -10.00 3.02
N ILE A 200 -16.21 -11.13 3.74
CA ILE A 200 -15.75 -11.28 5.14
C ILE A 200 -14.23 -11.12 5.23
N LEU A 201 -13.48 -11.83 4.39
CA LEU A 201 -12.01 -11.73 4.36
C LEU A 201 -11.56 -10.31 4.02
N GLY A 202 -12.28 -9.63 3.12
CA GLY A 202 -12.05 -8.23 2.80
C GLY A 202 -12.21 -7.29 4.00
N VAL A 203 -13.27 -7.47 4.80
CA VAL A 203 -13.47 -6.70 6.04
C VAL A 203 -12.34 -6.96 7.04
N LEU A 204 -11.96 -8.23 7.25
CA LEU A 204 -10.86 -8.59 8.14
C LEU A 204 -9.54 -7.94 7.68
N ALA A 205 -9.25 -8.02 6.38
CA ALA A 205 -8.04 -7.45 5.80
C ALA A 205 -7.97 -5.92 6.00
N VAL A 206 -9.08 -5.21 5.84
CA VAL A 206 -9.18 -3.76 6.12
C VAL A 206 -8.92 -3.47 7.59
N VAL A 207 -9.62 -4.16 8.50
CA VAL A 207 -9.53 -3.87 9.93
C VAL A 207 -8.11 -4.10 10.46
N PHE A 208 -7.52 -5.26 10.15
CA PHE A 208 -6.17 -5.58 10.62
C PHE A 208 -5.07 -4.80 9.87
N GLY A 209 -5.27 -4.49 8.59
CA GLY A 209 -4.39 -3.62 7.82
C GLY A 209 -4.33 -2.19 8.38
N LEU A 210 -5.50 -1.65 8.75
CA LEU A 210 -5.60 -0.33 9.40
C LEU A 210 -5.00 -0.35 10.82
N ALA A 211 -5.18 -1.43 11.58
CA ALA A 211 -4.59 -1.58 12.91
C ALA A 211 -3.06 -1.47 12.89
N GLY A 212 -2.40 -2.16 11.94
CA GLY A 212 -0.94 -2.06 11.76
C GLY A 212 -0.49 -0.65 11.39
N SER A 213 -1.21 0.02 10.49
CA SER A 213 -0.92 1.40 10.09
C SER A 213 -1.09 2.40 11.24
N LEU A 214 -2.14 2.23 12.05
CA LEU A 214 -2.38 3.05 13.23
C LEU A 214 -1.27 2.85 14.28
N ALA A 215 -0.81 1.61 14.48
CA ALA A 215 0.30 1.31 15.38
C ALA A 215 1.60 1.97 14.91
N MET A 216 1.98 1.83 13.63
CA MET A 216 3.16 2.51 13.07
C MET A 216 3.07 4.03 13.22
N GLY A 217 1.93 4.63 12.87
CA GLY A 217 1.72 6.08 13.01
C GLY A 217 1.80 6.55 14.47
N THR A 218 1.22 5.79 15.40
CA THR A 218 1.28 6.09 16.84
C THR A 218 2.71 6.05 17.35
N LEU A 219 3.47 5.01 16.99
CA LEU A 219 4.87 4.88 17.39
C LEU A 219 5.73 5.99 16.78
N GLN A 220 5.48 6.38 15.53
CA GLN A 220 6.19 7.47 14.87
C GLN A 220 5.92 8.82 15.53
N VAL A 221 4.65 9.13 15.85
CA VAL A 221 4.29 10.34 16.60
C VAL A 221 4.94 10.33 17.97
N ARG A 222 4.90 9.19 18.68
CA ARG A 222 5.56 9.06 19.99
C ARG A 222 7.05 9.35 19.89
N SER A 223 7.76 8.71 18.95
CA SER A 223 9.19 8.94 18.73
C SER A 223 9.49 10.40 18.38
N GLY A 224 8.70 11.02 17.51
CA GLY A 224 8.84 12.43 17.16
C GLY A 224 8.64 13.38 18.35
N LEU A 225 7.65 13.11 19.22
CA LEU A 225 7.47 13.86 20.46
C LEU A 225 8.64 13.68 21.44
N GLY A 226 9.29 12.52 21.42
CA GLY A 226 10.50 12.26 22.20
C GLY A 226 11.66 13.13 21.74
N GLU A 227 11.89 13.15 20.42
CA GLU A 227 12.97 13.91 19.81
C GLU A 227 12.80 15.42 19.99
N VAL A 228 11.59 15.95 19.75
CA VAL A 228 11.35 17.40 19.74
C VAL A 228 11.12 17.97 21.16
N PHE A 229 10.41 17.23 22.02
CA PHE A 229 9.95 17.75 23.31
C PHE A 229 10.50 16.98 24.51
N GLY A 230 11.37 15.98 24.31
CA GLY A 230 11.92 15.16 25.39
C GLY A 230 10.89 14.29 26.10
N THR A 231 9.75 14.00 25.46
CA THR A 231 8.69 13.19 26.09
C THR A 231 9.10 11.71 26.24
N ALA A 232 8.61 11.08 27.31
CA ALA A 232 8.93 9.69 27.61
C ALA A 232 8.37 8.71 26.56
N GLN A 233 9.18 7.75 26.12
CA GLN A 233 8.81 6.74 25.11
C GLN A 233 8.07 5.53 25.72
N THR A 234 7.02 5.77 26.50
CA THR A 234 6.28 4.72 27.21
C THR A 234 5.02 4.27 26.46
N HIS A 235 4.48 3.10 26.83
CA HIS A 235 3.17 2.63 26.34
C HIS A 235 2.04 3.59 26.70
N THR A 236 2.11 4.25 27.85
CA THR A 236 1.12 5.24 28.27
C THR A 236 1.01 6.38 27.25
N VAL A 237 2.15 6.91 26.76
CA VAL A 237 2.14 7.96 25.74
C VAL A 237 1.55 7.45 24.42
N SER A 238 1.87 6.22 24.00
CA SER A 238 1.24 5.60 22.83
C SER A 238 -0.29 5.52 22.99
N MET A 239 -0.79 5.09 24.16
CA MET A 239 -2.22 4.98 24.42
C MET A 239 -2.92 6.35 24.42
N LEU A 240 -2.27 7.39 24.95
CA LEU A 240 -2.78 8.76 24.91
C LEU A 240 -2.86 9.31 23.47
N ILE A 241 -1.85 9.02 22.64
CA ILE A 241 -1.86 9.39 21.21
C ILE A 241 -3.02 8.68 20.50
N VAL A 242 -3.19 7.37 20.69
CA VAL A 242 -4.31 6.61 20.08
C VAL A 242 -5.65 7.16 20.56
N ALA A 243 -5.80 7.47 21.84
CA ALA A 243 -7.03 8.04 22.38
C ALA A 243 -7.35 9.41 21.73
N ALA A 244 -6.34 10.27 21.56
CA ALA A 244 -6.49 11.56 20.90
C ALA A 244 -6.89 11.39 19.42
N LEU A 245 -6.20 10.50 18.69
CA LEU A 245 -6.53 10.16 17.29
C LEU A 245 -7.95 9.60 17.17
N PHE A 246 -8.37 8.75 18.11
CA PHE A 246 -9.72 8.20 18.15
C PHE A 246 -10.77 9.30 18.36
N VAL A 247 -10.55 10.23 19.29
CA VAL A 247 -11.45 11.38 19.49
C VAL A 247 -11.54 12.23 18.22
N CYS A 248 -10.42 12.57 17.58
CA CYS A 248 -10.42 13.31 16.31
C CYS A 248 -11.20 12.57 15.21
N TYR A 249 -10.98 11.25 15.09
CA TYR A 249 -11.72 10.40 14.16
C TYR A 249 -13.22 10.41 14.44
N MET A 250 -13.63 10.25 15.71
CA MET A 250 -15.05 10.23 16.09
C MET A 250 -15.75 11.57 15.82
N ILE A 251 -15.06 12.69 16.05
CA ILE A 251 -15.56 14.02 15.67
C ILE A 251 -15.75 14.08 14.14
N SER A 252 -14.76 13.64 13.35
CA SER A 252 -14.88 13.62 11.89
C SER A 252 -15.97 12.67 11.39
N ALA A 253 -16.17 11.54 12.04
CA ALA A 253 -17.17 10.53 11.66
C ALA A 253 -18.60 11.00 11.93
N THR A 254 -18.80 11.78 13.01
CA THR A 254 -20.13 12.25 13.44
C THR A 254 -20.54 13.58 12.81
N THR A 255 -19.61 14.39 12.31
CA THR A 255 -19.88 15.72 11.74
C THR A 255 -20.07 15.74 10.21
N GLY A 256 -20.07 14.56 9.58
CA GLY A 256 -20.19 14.41 8.13
C GLY A 256 -18.85 14.09 7.48
N VAL A 257 -18.62 12.78 7.29
CA VAL A 257 -17.37 12.19 6.80
C VAL A 257 -16.88 12.81 5.49
N ASP A 258 -17.79 13.13 4.57
CA ASP A 258 -17.43 13.50 3.19
C ASP A 258 -16.64 14.80 3.09
N LYS A 259 -16.97 15.82 3.89
CA LYS A 259 -16.24 17.10 3.88
C LYS A 259 -14.94 17.00 4.68
N GLY A 260 -14.98 16.35 5.85
CA GLY A 260 -13.82 16.20 6.74
C GLY A 260 -12.70 15.41 6.08
N ILE A 261 -13.01 14.23 5.53
CA ILE A 261 -12.03 13.38 4.85
C ILE A 261 -11.41 14.13 3.67
N LYS A 262 -12.18 14.84 2.86
CA LYS A 262 -11.65 15.57 1.70
C LYS A 262 -10.62 16.64 2.11
N ILE A 263 -10.91 17.41 3.15
CA ILE A 263 -9.99 18.44 3.65
C ILE A 263 -8.73 17.80 4.24
N LEU A 264 -8.90 16.81 5.13
CA LEU A 264 -7.79 16.09 5.76
C LEU A 264 -6.89 15.42 4.73
N SER A 265 -7.46 14.78 3.71
CA SER A 265 -6.73 14.22 2.57
C SER A 265 -5.86 15.26 1.86
N ASN A 266 -6.43 16.41 1.52
CA ASN A 266 -5.72 17.46 0.78
C ASN A 266 -4.59 18.05 1.62
N VAL A 267 -4.84 18.29 2.91
CA VAL A 267 -3.82 18.78 3.86
C VAL A 267 -2.70 17.75 4.03
N ASN A 268 -3.03 16.47 4.18
CA ASN A 268 -2.05 15.40 4.32
C ASN A 268 -1.11 15.34 3.10
N VAL A 269 -1.67 15.38 1.90
CA VAL A 269 -0.87 15.37 0.65
C VAL A 269 -0.02 16.61 0.55
N ALA A 270 -0.57 17.80 0.82
CA ALA A 270 0.20 19.04 0.82
C ALA A 270 1.36 18.99 1.83
N LEU A 271 1.15 18.43 3.03
CA LEU A 271 2.18 18.29 4.05
C LEU A 271 3.26 17.29 3.63
N ALA A 272 2.88 16.15 3.05
CA ALA A 272 3.84 15.16 2.55
C ALA A 272 4.75 15.76 1.46
N PHE A 273 4.17 16.48 0.49
CA PHE A 273 4.95 17.20 -0.52
C PHE A 273 5.82 18.29 0.09
N MET A 274 5.30 19.05 1.07
CA MET A 274 6.05 20.10 1.75
C MET A 274 7.29 19.54 2.45
N ILE A 275 7.15 18.45 3.21
CA ILE A 275 8.28 17.81 3.91
C ILE A 275 9.31 17.31 2.90
N MET A 276 8.86 16.67 1.81
CA MET A 276 9.77 16.22 0.75
C MET A 276 10.56 17.39 0.14
N VAL A 277 9.89 18.51 -0.17
CA VAL A 277 10.54 19.73 -0.67
C VAL A 277 11.55 20.28 0.34
N VAL A 278 11.20 20.31 1.63
CA VAL A 278 12.11 20.75 2.69
C VAL A 278 13.37 19.88 2.71
N VAL A 279 13.24 18.55 2.64
CA VAL A 279 14.40 17.64 2.61
C VAL A 279 15.23 17.84 1.34
N ILE A 280 14.61 18.06 0.18
CA ILE A 280 15.33 18.30 -1.07
C ILE A 280 16.15 19.59 -1.00
N VAL A 281 15.56 20.68 -0.48
CA VAL A 281 16.18 22.01 -0.46
C VAL A 281 17.19 22.16 0.69
N ALA A 282 16.89 21.64 1.87
CA ALA A 282 17.76 21.71 3.05
C ALA A 282 18.83 20.60 3.06
N GLY A 283 18.57 19.47 2.40
CA GLY A 283 19.49 18.35 2.27
C GLY A 283 20.43 18.46 1.06
N PRO A 284 21.15 17.39 0.72
CA PRO A 284 22.09 17.38 -0.40
C PRO A 284 21.36 17.25 -1.74
N THR A 285 20.80 18.36 -2.24
CA THR A 285 19.93 18.40 -3.44
C THR A 285 20.51 17.64 -4.63
N GLN A 286 21.77 17.92 -5.00
CA GLN A 286 22.43 17.26 -6.12
C GLN A 286 22.49 15.74 -5.90
N PHE A 287 22.92 15.30 -4.72
CA PHE A 287 23.02 13.88 -4.37
C PHE A 287 21.66 13.19 -4.43
N ILE A 288 20.57 13.84 -3.99
CA ILE A 288 19.21 13.29 -4.06
C ILE A 288 18.79 13.03 -5.51
N PHE A 289 19.03 13.98 -6.43
CA PHE A 289 18.69 13.80 -7.84
C PHE A 289 19.59 12.79 -8.56
N GLU A 290 20.88 12.73 -8.21
CA GLU A 290 21.80 11.67 -8.67
C GLU A 290 21.32 10.29 -8.18
N THR A 291 21.00 10.18 -6.89
CA THR A 291 20.47 8.96 -6.27
C THR A 291 19.18 8.52 -6.93
N PHE A 292 18.24 9.45 -7.17
CA PHE A 292 16.99 9.15 -7.88
C PHE A 292 17.27 8.59 -9.27
N THR A 293 18.12 9.26 -10.05
CA THR A 293 18.44 8.88 -11.43
C THR A 293 19.10 7.50 -11.49
N ASP A 294 20.09 7.26 -10.62
CA ASP A 294 20.82 6.00 -10.52
C ASP A 294 19.90 4.85 -10.07
N SER A 295 19.17 5.06 -8.97
CA SER A 295 18.26 4.09 -8.39
C SER A 295 17.12 3.69 -9.33
N LEU A 296 16.58 4.66 -10.09
CA LEU A 296 15.57 4.41 -11.11
C LEU A 296 16.12 3.49 -12.21
N GLY A 297 17.30 3.81 -12.76
CA GLY A 297 17.93 3.01 -13.80
C GLY A 297 18.28 1.60 -13.32
N GLN A 298 18.90 1.48 -12.14
CA GLN A 298 19.26 0.18 -11.57
C GLN A 298 18.04 -0.68 -11.24
N TYR A 299 16.97 -0.08 -10.70
CA TYR A 299 15.74 -0.81 -10.40
C TYR A 299 15.13 -1.45 -11.65
N PHE A 300 14.96 -0.69 -12.74
CA PHE A 300 14.40 -1.24 -13.98
C PHE A 300 15.34 -2.24 -14.67
N ALA A 301 16.66 -2.04 -14.56
CA ALA A 301 17.64 -3.00 -15.10
C ALA A 301 17.63 -4.33 -14.32
N ALA A 302 17.50 -4.28 -13.00
CA ALA A 302 17.53 -5.45 -12.13
C ALA A 302 16.18 -6.17 -12.05
N LEU A 303 15.08 -5.51 -12.40
CA LEU A 303 13.71 -6.01 -12.22
C LEU A 303 13.50 -7.45 -12.75
N PRO A 304 13.91 -7.83 -13.98
CA PRO A 304 13.68 -9.17 -14.47
C PRO A 304 14.37 -10.25 -13.63
N ALA A 305 15.55 -9.96 -13.06
CA ALA A 305 16.25 -10.89 -12.18
C ALA A 305 15.60 -10.91 -10.79
N MET A 306 15.36 -9.73 -10.21
CA MET A 306 14.78 -9.59 -8.86
C MET A 306 13.37 -10.18 -8.74
N ALA A 307 12.58 -10.12 -9.81
CA ALA A 307 11.23 -10.68 -9.85
C ALA A 307 11.18 -12.20 -9.62
N PHE A 308 12.31 -12.90 -9.75
CA PHE A 308 12.45 -14.33 -9.50
C PHE A 308 13.59 -14.65 -8.52
N HIS A 309 14.20 -13.62 -7.91
CA HIS A 309 15.37 -13.80 -7.07
C HIS A 309 14.97 -14.29 -5.68
N MET A 310 15.44 -15.47 -5.34
CA MET A 310 15.33 -16.11 -4.03
C MET A 310 16.74 -16.43 -3.54
N LEU A 311 16.89 -16.65 -2.23
CA LEU A 311 18.19 -16.93 -1.60
C LEU A 311 18.29 -18.36 -1.03
N PRO A 312 18.05 -19.43 -1.84
CA PRO A 312 18.04 -20.79 -1.32
C PRO A 312 19.46 -21.32 -1.03
N PHE A 313 20.50 -20.77 -1.65
CA PHE A 313 21.88 -21.27 -1.53
C PHE A 313 22.68 -20.54 -0.44
N GLU A 314 22.21 -19.36 -0.04
CA GLU A 314 22.78 -18.52 1.01
C GLU A 314 22.20 -18.85 2.40
N GLY A 315 21.16 -19.70 2.47
CA GLY A 315 20.46 -20.01 3.72
C GLY A 315 19.63 -18.84 4.27
N LEU A 316 19.34 -17.82 3.44
CA LEU A 316 18.70 -16.57 3.85
C LEU A 316 17.20 -16.53 3.61
N GLN A 317 16.55 -17.71 3.61
CA GLN A 317 15.10 -17.80 3.47
C GLN A 317 14.35 -16.98 4.55
N GLY A 318 14.91 -16.93 5.77
CA GLY A 318 14.37 -16.10 6.85
C GLY A 318 14.33 -14.60 6.50
N TRP A 319 15.37 -14.09 5.81
CA TRP A 319 15.41 -12.71 5.35
C TRP A 319 14.37 -12.47 4.24
N THR A 320 14.29 -13.36 3.24
CA THR A 320 13.30 -13.25 2.16
C THR A 320 11.88 -13.24 2.71
N SER A 321 11.59 -14.11 3.68
CA SER A 321 10.29 -14.16 4.35
C SER A 321 10.02 -12.89 5.17
N ALA A 322 10.99 -12.40 5.95
CA ALA A 322 10.81 -11.23 6.81
C ALA A 322 10.61 -9.92 6.03
N TRP A 323 11.25 -9.76 4.87
CA TRP A 323 11.20 -8.55 4.05
C TRP A 323 10.30 -8.71 2.83
N THR A 324 10.83 -9.31 1.76
CA THR A 324 10.18 -9.33 0.45
C THR A 324 8.79 -9.97 0.49
N LEU A 325 8.66 -11.13 1.14
CA LEU A 325 7.36 -11.80 1.19
C LEU A 325 6.39 -11.12 2.17
N THR A 326 6.87 -10.58 3.29
CA THR A 326 6.04 -9.76 4.18
C THR A 326 5.42 -8.58 3.43
N TYR A 327 6.21 -7.86 2.63
CA TYR A 327 5.69 -6.76 1.80
C TYR A 327 4.67 -7.26 0.77
N LEU A 328 4.97 -8.33 0.04
CA LEU A 328 4.03 -8.89 -0.93
C LEU A 328 2.69 -9.29 -0.29
N ILE A 329 2.72 -9.96 0.87
CA ILE A 329 1.50 -10.31 1.61
C ILE A 329 0.79 -9.07 2.13
N TRP A 330 1.52 -8.06 2.61
CA TRP A 330 0.94 -6.80 3.03
C TRP A 330 0.16 -6.14 1.87
N TRP A 331 0.76 -6.04 0.69
CA TRP A 331 0.10 -5.49 -0.49
C TRP A 331 -1.09 -6.33 -0.96
N LEU A 332 -0.99 -7.66 -0.91
CA LEU A 332 -2.12 -8.54 -1.22
C LEU A 332 -3.29 -8.35 -0.25
N ALA A 333 -3.01 -8.18 1.05
CA ALA A 333 -4.03 -7.92 2.06
C ALA A 333 -4.71 -6.56 1.86
N TRP A 334 -3.97 -5.53 1.46
CA TRP A 334 -4.53 -4.20 1.17
C TRP A 334 -5.22 -4.11 -0.20
N GLY A 335 -4.89 -5.00 -1.13
CA GLY A 335 -5.37 -5.01 -2.51
C GLY A 335 -6.87 -4.85 -2.68
N PRO A 336 -7.73 -5.59 -1.96
CA PRO A 336 -9.18 -5.44 -2.10
C PRO A 336 -9.69 -4.04 -1.71
N PHE A 337 -9.14 -3.44 -0.66
CA PHE A 337 -9.56 -2.12 -0.18
C PHE A 337 -9.09 -1.01 -1.11
N VAL A 338 -7.79 -0.98 -1.39
CA VAL A 338 -7.18 0.00 -2.29
C VAL A 338 -7.75 -0.14 -3.70
N GLY A 339 -8.00 -1.37 -4.14
CA GLY A 339 -8.64 -1.68 -5.42
C GLY A 339 -10.02 -1.06 -5.57
N ILE A 340 -10.88 -1.10 -4.53
CA ILE A 340 -12.19 -0.43 -4.58
C ILE A 340 -12.03 1.09 -4.77
N PHE A 341 -11.11 1.71 -4.03
CA PHE A 341 -10.84 3.14 -4.15
C PHE A 341 -10.34 3.50 -5.55
N ILE A 342 -9.32 2.80 -6.03
CA ILE A 342 -8.72 3.00 -7.36
C ILE A 342 -9.77 2.79 -8.45
N ALA A 343 -10.62 1.76 -8.34
CA ALA A 343 -11.70 1.50 -9.27
C ALA A 343 -12.63 2.71 -9.37
N ARG A 344 -13.14 3.19 -8.23
CA ARG A 344 -14.09 4.31 -8.16
C ARG A 344 -13.60 5.57 -8.88
N ILE A 345 -12.34 5.94 -8.70
CA ILE A 345 -11.78 7.15 -9.33
C ILE A 345 -11.38 6.94 -10.79
N SER A 346 -11.44 5.72 -11.32
CA SER A 346 -10.94 5.36 -12.66
C SER A 346 -12.03 5.09 -13.69
N ARG A 347 -13.28 5.41 -13.39
CA ARG A 347 -14.43 5.24 -14.29
C ARG A 347 -14.22 6.01 -15.61
N GLY A 348 -14.54 5.37 -16.73
CA GLY A 348 -14.44 5.94 -18.09
C GLY A 348 -13.03 5.92 -18.70
N ARG A 349 -12.00 5.51 -17.95
CA ARG A 349 -10.63 5.35 -18.46
C ARG A 349 -10.49 4.07 -19.28
N THR A 350 -9.57 4.07 -20.24
CA THR A 350 -9.16 2.82 -20.90
C THR A 350 -8.29 1.97 -19.97
N ILE A 351 -8.29 0.64 -20.15
CA ILE A 351 -7.44 -0.27 -19.37
C ILE A 351 -5.95 0.12 -19.49
N ARG A 352 -5.50 0.56 -20.67
CA ARG A 352 -4.12 1.02 -20.87
C ARG A 352 -3.78 2.25 -20.04
N GLU A 353 -4.59 3.30 -20.13
CA GLU A 353 -4.39 4.53 -19.34
C GLU A 353 -4.43 4.20 -17.84
N TYR A 354 -5.38 3.37 -17.43
CA TYR A 354 -5.52 2.88 -16.07
C TYR A 354 -4.24 2.20 -15.59
N CYS A 355 -3.76 1.16 -16.28
CA CYS A 355 -2.59 0.40 -15.86
C CYS A 355 -1.34 1.29 -15.81
N ILE A 356 -1.12 2.15 -16.80
CA ILE A 356 0.04 3.06 -16.81
C ILE A 356 -0.04 4.06 -15.65
N GLY A 357 -1.18 4.73 -15.46
CA GLY A 357 -1.30 5.76 -14.43
C GLY A 357 -1.38 5.22 -13.01
N VAL A 358 -1.99 4.06 -12.79
CA VAL A 358 -2.09 3.45 -11.45
C VAL A 358 -0.79 2.78 -11.02
N ILE A 359 0.00 2.27 -11.96
CA ILE A 359 1.18 1.45 -11.64
C ILE A 359 2.46 2.26 -11.79
N LEU A 360 2.67 2.88 -12.95
CA LEU A 360 3.95 3.52 -13.26
C LEU A 360 4.14 4.84 -12.50
N VAL A 361 3.10 5.68 -12.44
CA VAL A 361 3.21 7.00 -11.79
C VAL A 361 3.53 6.86 -10.30
N PRO A 362 2.82 6.03 -9.51
CA PRO A 362 3.16 5.87 -8.10
C PRO A 362 4.48 5.12 -7.88
N THR A 363 4.86 4.21 -8.77
CA THR A 363 6.19 3.57 -8.73
C THR A 363 7.31 4.59 -8.84
N VAL A 364 7.27 5.47 -9.84
CA VAL A 364 8.30 6.51 -10.03
C VAL A 364 8.34 7.47 -8.83
N PHE A 365 7.17 7.80 -8.28
CA PHE A 365 7.10 8.60 -7.07
C PHE A 365 7.73 7.89 -5.86
N SER A 366 7.44 6.60 -5.64
CA SER A 366 8.09 5.81 -4.58
C SER A 366 9.61 5.90 -4.72
N VAL A 367 10.15 5.67 -5.92
CA VAL A 367 11.60 5.74 -6.17
C VAL A 367 12.15 7.13 -5.81
N PHE A 368 11.43 8.20 -6.18
CA PHE A 368 11.83 9.56 -5.82
C PHE A 368 11.75 9.85 -4.32
N TRP A 369 10.72 9.33 -3.65
CA TRP A 369 10.56 9.43 -2.21
C TRP A 369 11.70 8.75 -1.45
N PHE A 370 12.05 7.51 -1.82
CA PHE A 370 13.16 6.78 -1.19
C PHE A 370 14.52 7.39 -1.54
N ALA A 371 14.71 7.94 -2.75
CA ALA A 371 15.90 8.71 -3.07
C ALA A 371 16.01 9.99 -2.23
N THR A 372 14.90 10.64 -1.92
CA THR A 372 14.86 11.85 -1.10
C THR A 372 15.15 11.53 0.38
N PHE A 373 14.34 10.68 1.01
CA PHE A 373 14.46 10.41 2.45
C PHE A 373 15.54 9.37 2.76
N GLY A 374 15.49 8.22 2.10
CA GLY A 374 16.48 7.15 2.27
C GLY A 374 17.85 7.54 1.73
N GLY A 375 17.91 8.15 0.55
CA GLY A 375 19.16 8.65 -0.03
C GLY A 375 19.81 9.73 0.83
N ALA A 376 19.05 10.71 1.35
CA ALA A 376 19.59 11.70 2.29
C ALA A 376 20.06 11.05 3.61
N GLY A 377 19.35 10.03 4.12
CA GLY A 377 19.80 9.26 5.27
C GLY A 377 21.14 8.56 5.02
N ILE A 378 21.26 7.83 3.91
CA ILE A 378 22.50 7.15 3.51
C ILE A 378 23.64 8.15 3.28
N TYR A 379 23.34 9.34 2.73
CA TYR A 379 24.32 10.41 2.58
C TYR A 379 24.91 10.82 3.94
N ILE A 380 24.07 10.97 4.96
CA ILE A 380 24.52 11.31 6.32
C ILE A 380 25.40 10.18 6.89
N GLU A 381 25.07 8.92 6.65
CA GLU A 381 25.91 7.81 7.15
C GLU A 381 27.27 7.73 6.44
N LEU A 382 27.31 7.94 5.12
CA LEU A 382 28.54 7.85 4.32
C LEU A 382 29.43 9.10 4.46
N PHE A 383 28.81 10.27 4.54
CA PHE A 383 29.49 11.57 4.40
C PHE A 383 29.22 12.52 5.56
N GLY A 384 28.36 12.19 6.52
CA GLY A 384 27.99 13.08 7.64
C GLY A 384 29.14 13.36 8.62
N GLY A 385 30.22 12.57 8.60
CA GLY A 385 31.49 12.94 9.21
C GLY A 385 32.19 14.13 8.54
N ALA A 386 31.78 14.51 7.33
CA ALA A 386 32.27 15.61 6.52
C ALA A 386 31.22 16.75 6.39
N GLY A 387 30.50 17.06 7.47
CA GLY A 387 29.77 18.33 7.62
C GLY A 387 28.51 18.49 6.75
N TRP A 388 27.42 18.91 7.37
CA TRP A 388 26.34 19.60 6.67
C TRP A 388 26.91 20.76 5.85
N PRO A 389 26.33 21.11 4.68
CA PRO A 389 26.69 22.34 3.98
C PRO A 389 26.66 23.51 4.97
N SER A 390 27.80 24.20 5.08
CA SER A 390 28.14 25.23 6.09
C SER A 390 27.24 26.48 6.16
N TRP A 391 26.02 26.43 5.63
CA TRP A 391 25.05 27.51 5.66
C TRP A 391 24.22 27.54 6.95
N CYS A 392 24.13 26.45 7.72
CA CYS A 392 23.44 26.41 9.02
C CYS A 392 24.34 26.72 10.23
N SER A 393 25.64 26.94 10.04
CA SER A 393 26.57 27.29 11.14
C SER A 393 26.89 28.78 11.23
N ARG A 394 26.11 29.64 10.56
CA ARG A 394 26.13 31.10 10.76
C ARG A 394 24.73 31.54 11.17
N THR A 395 24.67 32.25 12.30
CA THR A 395 23.57 32.50 13.25
C THR A 395 23.55 31.49 14.37
#